data_AF-A0A0E4C7W3-F1
#
_entry.id   AF-A0A0E4C7W3-F1
#
_cell.length_a   1.000
_cell.length_b   1.000
_cell.length_c   1.000
_cell.angle_alpha   90.00
_cell.angle_beta   90.00
_cell.angle_gamma   90.00
#
_symmetry.space_group_name_H-M   'P 1'
#
loop_
_entity.id
_entity.type
_entity.pdbx_description
1 polymer ?
#
loop_
_entity_poly.entity_id
_entity_poly.type
_entity_poly.pdbx_seq_one_letter_code
_entity_poly.pdbx_strand_id
1 'polypeptide(L)' 'MKRYNLIQARKQANISTRKLADIIGVSSGMITQLENCRCKCSIDVAFKLERFFGIPASELLAEGDEKK' A
#
# COMPACT_ATOMS: atom_id res chain seq x y z
N MET A 1 -0.37 3.76 14.25
CA MET A 1 -0.94 2.74 13.35
C MET A 1 -0.50 3.01 11.93
N LYS A 2 0.11 2.02 11.28
CA LYS A 2 0.61 2.10 9.90
C LYS A 2 0.35 0.76 9.21
N ARG A 3 0.24 0.75 7.88
CA ARG A 3 0.19 -0.47 7.08
C ARG A 3 1.62 -0.91 6.76
N TYR A 4 2.26 -1.59 7.70
CA TYR A 4 3.68 -1.98 7.59
C TYR A 4 3.94 -2.87 6.37
N ASN A 5 3.05 -3.80 6.06
CA ASN A 5 3.21 -4.70 4.92
C ASN A 5 3.28 -3.93 3.59
N LEU A 6 2.40 -2.95 3.38
CA LEU A 6 2.44 -2.07 2.20
C LEU A 6 3.74 -1.26 2.14
N ILE A 7 4.18 -0.69 3.26
CA ILE A 7 5.43 0.09 3.32
C ILE A 7 6.63 -0.80 3.01
N GLN A 8 6.68 -2.01 3.57
CA GLN A 8 7.76 -2.96 3.35
C GLN A 8 7.79 -3.46 1.91
N ALA A 9 6.65 -3.86 1.35
CA ALA A 9 6.55 -4.28 -0.04
C ALA A 9 7.03 -3.17 -1.00
N ARG A 10 6.64 -1.92 -0.74
CA ARG A 10 7.12 -0.75 -1.50
C ARG A 10 8.63 -0.55 -1.38
N LYS A 11 9.20 -0.68 -0.18
CA LYS A 11 10.64 -0.55 0.07
C LYS A 11 11.43 -1.68 -0.58
N GLN A 12 10.94 -2.92 -0.52
CA GLN A 12 11.54 -4.09 -1.17
C GLN A 12 11.54 -3.95 -2.69
N ALA A 13 10.48 -3.36 -3.26
CA ALA A 13 10.42 -3.00 -4.67
C ALA A 13 11.31 -1.78 -5.05
N ASN A 14 11.95 -1.14 -4.06
CA ASN A 14 12.80 0.05 -4.22
C ASN A 14 12.13 1.21 -5.00
N ILE A 15 10.83 1.43 -4.76
CA ILE A 15 10.06 2.50 -5.40
C ILE A 15 9.60 3.56 -4.39
N SER A 16 9.48 4.81 -4.86
CA SER A 16 8.91 5.90 -4.06
C SER A 16 7.39 5.80 -3.96
N THR A 17 6.79 6.49 -2.98
CA THR A 17 5.32 6.59 -2.88
C THR A 17 4.70 7.23 -4.11
N ARG A 18 5.39 8.20 -4.73
CA ARG A 18 4.99 8.80 -6.00
C ARG A 18 4.98 7.78 -7.13
N LYS A 19 6.06 6.99 -7.25
CA LYS A 19 6.15 5.97 -8.30
C LYS A 19 5.09 4.88 -8.14
N LEU A 20 4.83 4.44 -6.91
CA LEU A 20 3.73 3.51 -6.63
C LEU A 20 2.37 4.13 -7.00
N ALA A 21 2.14 5.40 -6.66
CA ALA A 21 0.92 6.10 -7.00
C ALA A 21 0.70 6.18 -8.52
N ASP A 22 1.76 6.49 -9.28
CA ASP A 22 1.74 6.53 -10.75
C ASP A 22 1.40 5.16 -11.35
N ILE A 23 1.96 4.07 -10.79
CA ILE A 23 1.70 2.69 -11.24
C ILE A 23 0.25 2.28 -10.98
N ILE A 24 -0.29 2.63 -9.81
CA ILE A 24 -1.65 2.25 -9.39
C ILE A 24 -2.71 3.19 -9.98
N GLY A 25 -2.31 4.36 -10.46
CA GLY A 25 -3.19 5.38 -11.02
C GLY A 25 -3.95 6.17 -9.96
N VAL A 26 -3.26 6.53 -8.86
CA VAL A 26 -3.81 7.33 -7.76
C VAL A 26 -2.87 8.50 -7.44
N SER A 27 -3.29 9.39 -6.54
CA SER A 27 -2.41 10.46 -6.07
C SER A 27 -1.35 9.96 -5.08
N SER A 28 -0.17 10.57 -5.10
CA SER A 28 0.91 10.27 -4.12
C SER A 28 0.47 10.54 -2.68
N GLY A 29 -0.39 11.54 -2.48
CA GLY A 29 -1.04 11.83 -1.20
C GLY A 29 -1.94 10.70 -0.73
N MET A 30 -2.70 10.07 -1.63
CA MET A 30 -3.54 8.91 -1.31
C MET A 30 -2.71 7.73 -0.84
N ILE A 31 -1.60 7.40 -1.51
CA ILE A 31 -0.69 6.33 -1.04
C ILE A 31 -0.12 6.66 0.34
N THR A 32 0.30 7.90 0.57
CA THR A 32 0.81 8.33 1.88
C THR A 32 -0.26 8.19 2.97
N GLN A 33 -1.50 8.59 2.70
CA GLN A 33 -2.61 8.42 3.62
C GLN A 33 -2.93 6.94 3.85
N LEU A 34 -2.83 6.12 2.80
CA LEU A 34 -3.07 4.68 2.87
C LEU A 34 -2.02 3.99 3.75
N GLU A 35 -0.74 4.30 3.58
CA GLU A 35 0.36 3.77 4.41
C GLU A 35 0.19 4.15 5.89
N ASN A 36 -0.39 5.31 6.18
CA ASN A 36 -0.58 5.82 7.55
C ASN A 36 -1.98 5.51 8.13
N CYS A 37 -2.76 4.62 7.53
CA CYS A 37 -4.13 4.28 7.95
C CYS A 37 -5.08 5.49 8.03
N ARG A 38 -4.81 6.56 7.28
CA ARG A 38 -5.61 7.81 7.27
C ARG A 38 -6.77 7.78 6.28
N CYS A 39 -6.77 6.83 5.35
CA CYS A 39 -7.87 6.63 4.39
C CYS A 39 -8.19 5.14 4.21
N LYS A 40 -9.44 4.89 3.79
CA LYS A 40 -9.88 3.60 3.26
C LYS A 40 -9.52 3.52 1.78
N CYS A 41 -9.16 2.32 1.35
CA CYS A 41 -8.84 1.99 -0.03
C CYS A 41 -10.10 1.48 -0.73
N SER A 42 -10.34 1.92 -1.97
CA SER A 42 -11.37 1.34 -2.84
C SER A 42 -10.96 -0.08 -3.26
N ILE A 43 -11.94 -0.95 -3.48
CA ILE A 43 -11.70 -2.35 -3.90
C ILE A 43 -10.82 -2.42 -5.17
N ASP A 44 -11.01 -1.51 -6.13
CA ASP A 44 -10.18 -1.43 -7.34
C ASP A 44 -8.69 -1.19 -7.03
N VAL A 45 -8.40 -0.28 -6.10
CA VAL A 45 -7.02 0.02 -5.67
C VAL A 45 -6.42 -1.17 -4.93
N ALA A 46 -7.21 -1.87 -4.11
CA ALA A 46 -6.79 -3.08 -3.42
C ALA A 46 -6.35 -4.18 -4.41
N PHE A 47 -7.16 -4.43 -5.44
CA PHE A 47 -6.82 -5.41 -6.48
C PHE A 47 -5.59 -5.01 -7.30
N LYS A 48 -5.42 -3.72 -7.62
CA LYS A 48 -4.23 -3.24 -8.33
C LYS A 48 -2.96 -3.44 -7.49
N LEU A 49 -3.03 -3.14 -6.20
CA LEU A 49 -1.92 -3.36 -5.27
C LEU A 49 -1.59 -4.85 -5.14
N GLU A 50 -2.60 -5.71 -5.00
CA GLU A 50 -2.43 -7.17 -4.95
C GLU A 50 -1.74 -7.69 -6.20
N ARG A 51 -2.20 -7.29 -7.40
CA ARG A 51 -1.58 -7.69 -8.66
C ARG A 51 -0.15 -7.19 -8.82
N PHE A 52 0.13 -5.98 -8.33
CA PHE A 52 1.46 -5.38 -8.44
C PHE A 52 2.47 -6.03 -7.51
N PHE A 53 2.08 -6.31 -6.26
CA PHE A 53 2.98 -6.88 -5.26
C PHE A 53 2.95 -8.41 -5.20
N GLY A 54 1.93 -9.06 -5.78
CA GLY A 54 1.71 -10.50 -5.67
C GLY A 54 1.30 -10.95 -4.26
N ILE A 55 0.88 -10.02 -3.41
CA ILE A 55 0.49 -10.26 -2.01
C ILE A 55 -1.02 -10.02 -1.88
N PRO A 56 -1.79 -10.94 -1.27
CA PRO A 56 -3.22 -10.74 -1.07
C PRO A 56 -3.53 -9.39 -0.43
N ALA A 57 -4.53 -8.67 -0.96
CA ALA A 57 -4.85 -7.33 -0.47
C ALA A 57 -5.21 -7.31 1.03
N SER A 58 -5.80 -8.39 1.55
CA SER A 58 -6.11 -8.55 2.98
C SER A 58 -4.86 -8.54 3.86
N GLU A 59 -3.76 -9.14 3.38
CA GLU A 59 -2.48 -9.16 4.08
C GLU A 59 -1.72 -7.83 3.87
N LEU A 60 -1.69 -7.33 2.63
CA LEU A 60 -0.97 -6.11 2.29
C LEU A 60 -1.55 -4.87 3.00
N LEU A 61 -2.88 -4.81 3.10
CA LEU A 61 -3.63 -3.69 3.69
C LEU A 61 -3.99 -3.91 5.17
N ALA A 62 -3.53 -5.00 5.77
CA ALA A 62 -3.76 -5.30 7.18
C ALA A 62 -3.32 -4.15 8.08
N GLU A 63 -4.18 -3.81 9.04
CA GLU A 63 -3.91 -2.81 10.06
C GLU A 63 -3.31 -3.52 11.27
N GLY A 64 -2.12 -3.14 11.69
CA GLY A 64 -1.46 -3.75 12.84
C GLY A 64 -0.13 -3.09 13.13
N ASP A 65 0.38 -3.31 14.34
CA ASP A 65 1.75 -2.96 14.70
C ASP A 65 2.70 -4.03 14.16
N GLU A 66 3.91 -3.58 13.80
CA GLU A 66 5.01 -4.37 13.24
C GLU A 66 5.01 -5.80 13.81
N LYS A 67 4.96 -6.83 12.94
CA LYS A 67 5.12 -8.23 13.38
C LYS A 67 6.53 -8.34 13.99
N LYS A 68 6.59 -8.23 15.32
CA LYS A 68 7.78 -8.42 16.14
C LYS A 68 8.27 -9.86 16.06
#